data_AF-A0A938VV11-F1
#
_entry.id   AF-A0A938VV11-F1
#
_cell.length_a   1.000
_cell.length_b   1.000
_cell.length_c   1.000
_cell.angle_alpha   90.00
_cell.angle_beta   90.00
_cell.angle_gamma   90.00
#
_symmetry.space_group_name_H-M   'P 1'
#
loop_
_entity.id
_entity.type
_entity.pdbx_description
1 polymer ?
#
loop_
_entity_poly.entity_id
_entity_poly.type
_entity_poly.pdbx_seq_one_letter_code
_entity_poly.pdbx_strand_id
1 'polypeptide(L)'
;MRRLLFFLFFLTAAEGSRAGVTLAAQDRAYDTLAIQHRGRVKPWFGFTQEMTASLTGRTKVSVPEHGRLGSRQFILSLWQHPEGWEEQPVILLDSAALRKEIGLEGEGRFFSFRQLSELPRLGQLAAEAEAARASGTSIPGTPLASAAQAVRMRLAIFSSLRSGEAFRMLPPPEGSRPEAAWAPLPFQPADSIRELQARGDFSRTKLAAESFYFVFHPFRWAWVAWLLAAICLLVAGRAATGWGHRLGWLFALSGGVLLVGGFALRIWLSGRPPVTNMYESILWVAFAAALFALIFSYRHRSSTYLLAAAPVVILCLIASDLQPAVLDPAMNPLVPVLRSNFWLTTHVLTITLSYGAFALAAALGHFLVIGAIRKNSLLPNDDPGVLHLYRSLQIGILLLAVGVILGGVWANYSWGRFWDWDPKETWSLVAFLSYVVLLHGRLAGWWTGYGLAVGSIAGFLTILMAWYGVNFVLGKGLHSYGFGAGGQSLVGTFALIEIGFIFFALLRRPR
;
A
#
# COMPACT_ATOMS: atom_id res chain seq x y z
N MET A 1 -0.46 20.09 44.57
CA MET A 1 -1.05 18.88 43.93
C MET A 1 -1.43 19.24 42.50
N ARG A 2 -0.91 18.75 41.39
CA ARG A 2 -0.03 17.63 41.02
C ARG A 2 0.96 18.16 39.96
N ARG A 3 2.23 18.31 40.33
CA ARG A 3 3.40 18.17 39.45
C ARG A 3 4.12 16.93 39.99
N LEU A 4 4.69 16.11 39.10
CA LEU A 4 5.47 14.87 39.30
C LEU A 4 4.77 13.67 38.64
N LEU A 5 5.35 13.22 37.53
CA LEU A 5 5.63 11.81 37.20
C LEU A 5 6.12 11.76 35.75
N PHE A 6 7.39 12.13 35.54
CA PHE A 6 8.15 11.77 34.34
C PHE A 6 9.63 11.99 34.63
N PHE A 7 10.22 11.15 35.49
CA PHE A 7 11.66 10.94 35.60
C PHE A 7 11.87 9.78 36.57
N LEU A 8 12.39 8.65 36.05
CA LEU A 8 13.26 7.67 36.72
C LEU A 8 13.19 6.34 35.97
N PHE A 9 14.13 6.15 35.06
CA PHE A 9 14.78 4.85 34.89
C PHE A 9 16.26 5.14 34.62
N PHE A 10 17.04 5.16 35.69
CA PHE A 10 18.49 5.34 35.66
C PHE A 10 19.14 3.95 35.68
N LEU A 11 20.00 3.73 34.69
CA LEU A 11 21.29 3.02 34.72
C LEU A 11 21.43 1.72 35.54
N THR A 12 21.77 0.64 34.84
CA THR A 12 23.08 -0.04 34.93
C THR A 12 23.15 -1.17 33.91
N ALA A 13 24.06 -1.07 32.94
CA ALA A 13 24.94 -2.14 32.45
C ALA A 13 25.54 -1.79 31.08
N ALA A 14 26.88 -1.74 31.06
CA ALA A 14 27.79 -1.71 29.92
C ALA A 14 27.90 -0.40 29.11
N GLU A 15 28.83 0.46 29.56
CA GLU A 15 29.60 1.36 28.72
C GLU A 15 30.40 0.55 27.69
N GLY A 16 29.78 0.27 26.55
CA GLY A 16 30.50 0.14 25.29
C GLY A 16 30.46 1.51 24.62
N SER A 17 31.61 2.10 24.29
CA SER A 17 31.73 3.36 23.58
C SER A 17 30.89 3.31 22.29
N ARG A 18 29.67 3.86 22.30
CA ARG A 18 28.92 4.08 21.07
C ARG A 18 29.67 5.15 20.28
N ALA A 19 30.16 4.78 19.10
CA ALA A 19 30.74 5.75 18.19
C ALA A 19 29.65 6.78 17.84
N GLY A 20 29.83 8.01 18.30
CA GLY A 20 28.87 9.08 18.08
C GLY A 20 28.72 9.38 16.58
N VAL A 21 27.52 9.75 16.18
CA VAL A 21 27.20 10.01 14.76
C VAL A 21 27.13 11.50 14.47
N THR A 22 27.73 11.93 13.37
CA THR A 22 27.67 13.33 12.89
C THR A 22 26.52 13.52 11.91
N LEU A 23 25.67 14.52 12.15
CA LEU A 23 24.53 14.83 11.29
C LEU A 23 24.87 15.88 10.22
N ALA A 24 24.36 15.66 9.01
CA ALA A 24 24.43 16.62 7.93
C ALA A 24 23.52 17.84 8.18
N ALA A 25 23.99 19.01 7.74
CA ALA A 25 23.23 20.26 7.74
C ALA A 25 22.60 20.52 6.35
N GLN A 26 21.59 21.40 6.30
CA GLN A 26 20.96 21.89 5.05
C GLN A 26 20.41 20.80 4.10
N ASP A 27 19.75 19.80 4.68
CA ASP A 27 19.27 18.61 3.98
C ASP A 27 18.30 18.89 2.80
N ARG A 28 17.48 19.94 2.89
CA ARG A 28 16.52 20.33 1.84
C ARG A 28 17.16 20.82 0.55
N ALA A 29 18.40 21.31 0.58
CA ALA A 29 19.08 21.82 -0.62
C ALA A 29 19.26 20.75 -1.71
N TYR A 30 19.24 19.47 -1.30
CA TYR A 30 19.47 18.32 -2.16
C TYR A 30 18.18 17.77 -2.79
N ASP A 31 16.98 18.18 -2.35
CA ASP A 31 15.69 17.53 -2.66
C ASP A 31 15.45 17.25 -4.14
N THR A 32 15.86 18.17 -5.01
CA THR A 32 15.63 18.13 -6.47
C THR A 32 16.82 17.62 -7.26
N LEU A 33 17.93 17.23 -6.62
CA LEU A 33 19.06 16.63 -7.31
C LEU A 33 18.64 15.32 -7.95
N ALA A 34 19.18 15.04 -9.13
CA ALA A 34 18.88 13.81 -9.84
C ALA A 34 19.69 12.66 -9.26
N ILE A 35 19.07 11.51 -9.09
CA ILE A 35 19.77 10.27 -8.75
C ILE A 35 19.18 9.13 -9.56
N GLN A 36 20.06 8.30 -10.14
CA GLN A 36 19.64 7.10 -10.84
C GLN A 36 19.56 5.93 -9.85
N HIS A 37 18.37 5.37 -9.68
CA HIS A 37 18.17 4.18 -8.86
C HIS A 37 17.26 3.20 -9.58
N ARG A 38 17.67 1.92 -9.64
CA ARG A 38 16.96 0.85 -10.38
C ARG A 38 16.68 1.22 -11.84
N GLY A 39 17.60 1.92 -12.51
CA GLY A 39 17.44 2.32 -13.92
C GLY A 39 16.51 3.52 -14.17
N ARG A 40 15.93 4.13 -13.13
CA ARG A 40 15.15 5.37 -13.23
C ARG A 40 15.89 6.53 -12.60
N VAL A 41 15.91 7.68 -13.28
CA VAL A 41 16.30 8.97 -12.68
C VAL A 41 15.11 9.53 -11.89
N LYS A 42 15.33 9.83 -10.61
CA LYS A 42 14.32 10.33 -9.67
C LYS A 42 14.90 11.44 -8.78
N PRO A 43 14.09 12.26 -8.10
CA PRO A 43 14.62 13.27 -7.18
C PRO A 43 15.23 12.61 -5.95
N TRP A 44 16.29 13.22 -5.43
CA TRP A 44 16.96 12.85 -4.19
C TRP A 44 15.96 12.60 -3.05
N PHE A 45 14.98 13.50 -2.87
CA PHE A 45 14.05 13.36 -1.77
C PHE A 45 13.27 12.05 -1.83
N GLY A 46 12.74 11.68 -3.01
CA GLY A 46 12.05 10.41 -3.23
C GLY A 46 12.97 9.21 -2.97
N PHE A 47 14.23 9.28 -3.43
CA PHE A 47 15.25 8.28 -3.12
C PHE A 47 15.49 8.14 -1.61
N THR A 48 15.64 9.25 -0.87
CA THR A 48 15.88 9.17 0.58
C THR A 48 14.72 8.52 1.33
N GLN A 49 13.47 8.81 0.93
CA GLN A 49 12.29 8.19 1.52
C GLN A 49 12.26 6.68 1.26
N GLU A 50 12.53 6.27 0.02
CA GLU A 50 12.57 4.86 -0.39
C GLU A 50 13.65 4.08 0.38
N MET A 51 14.87 4.63 0.48
CA MET A 51 15.97 4.00 1.20
C MET A 51 15.70 3.92 2.71
N THR A 52 15.20 5.00 3.31
CA THR A 52 14.86 5.03 4.75
C THR A 52 13.76 4.03 5.06
N ALA A 53 12.71 3.97 4.24
CA ALA A 53 11.61 3.02 4.40
C ALA A 53 12.07 1.57 4.17
N SER A 54 12.96 1.34 3.23
CA SER A 54 13.52 0.00 2.99
C SER A 54 14.30 -0.51 4.21
N LEU A 55 15.11 0.34 4.84
CA LEU A 55 15.91 0.00 6.01
C LEU A 55 15.10 -0.10 7.30
N THR A 56 14.27 0.90 7.60
CA THR A 56 13.61 1.08 8.91
C THR A 56 12.13 0.67 8.91
N GLY A 57 11.54 0.45 7.74
CA GLY A 57 10.10 0.31 7.55
C GLY A 57 9.29 1.60 7.73
N ARG A 58 9.95 2.74 7.95
CA ARG A 58 9.32 4.05 8.16
C ARG A 58 10.05 5.13 7.37
N THR A 59 9.44 6.30 7.21
CA THR A 59 10.07 7.45 6.57
C THR A 59 10.87 8.32 7.54
N LYS A 60 10.93 7.93 8.82
CA LYS A 60 11.69 8.58 9.89
C LYS A 60 12.39 7.51 10.72
N VAL A 61 13.61 7.81 11.15
CA VAL A 61 14.45 6.91 11.96
C VAL A 61 14.62 7.49 13.36
N SER A 62 14.69 6.62 14.36
CA SER A 62 15.02 7.02 15.73
C SER A 62 16.45 6.62 16.01
N VAL A 63 17.31 7.60 16.30
CA VAL A 63 18.72 7.38 16.64
C VAL A 63 18.88 7.74 18.13
N PRO A 64 19.47 6.86 18.96
CA PRO A 64 19.56 7.08 20.41
C PRO A 64 20.10 8.46 20.82
N GLU A 65 21.13 8.97 20.14
CA GLU A 65 21.81 10.22 20.50
C GLU A 65 21.10 11.48 19.96
N HIS A 66 20.36 11.34 18.86
CA HIS A 66 19.81 12.48 18.10
C HIS A 66 18.28 12.51 18.03
N GLY A 67 17.61 11.53 18.64
CA GLY A 67 16.16 11.40 18.59
C GLY A 67 15.64 11.04 17.20
N ARG A 68 14.53 11.66 16.77
CA ARG A 68 13.86 11.33 15.51
C ARG A 68 14.40 12.16 14.35
N LEU A 69 15.01 11.49 13.36
CA LEU A 69 15.52 12.09 12.14
C LEU A 69 14.58 11.83 10.95
N GLY A 70 14.50 12.80 10.05
CA GLY A 70 13.84 12.63 8.75
C GLY A 70 14.69 11.84 7.75
N SER A 71 14.06 11.32 6.69
CA SER A 71 14.76 10.56 5.64
C SER A 71 15.90 11.34 4.97
N ARG A 72 15.70 12.64 4.73
CA ARG A 72 16.70 13.54 4.14
C ARG A 72 17.97 13.58 4.98
N GLN A 73 17.83 13.99 6.24
CA GLN A 73 18.93 14.10 7.18
C GLN A 73 19.62 12.75 7.41
N PHE A 74 18.87 11.66 7.55
CA PHE A 74 19.45 10.33 7.75
C PHE A 74 20.34 9.91 6.58
N ILE A 75 19.80 9.91 5.36
CA ILE A 75 20.54 9.43 4.18
C ILE A 75 21.68 10.39 3.80
N LEU A 76 21.49 11.70 3.97
CA LEU A 76 22.57 12.67 3.73
C LEU A 76 23.69 12.55 4.76
N SER A 77 23.37 12.34 6.03
CA SER A 77 24.37 12.11 7.09
C SER A 77 25.16 10.83 6.84
N LEU A 78 24.49 9.76 6.40
CA LEU A 78 25.15 8.50 6.04
C LEU A 78 26.11 8.66 4.84
N TRP A 79 25.79 9.55 3.89
CA TRP A 79 26.69 9.84 2.76
C TRP A 79 27.89 10.71 3.17
N GLN A 80 27.64 11.76 3.95
CA GLN A 80 28.66 12.74 4.34
C GLN A 80 29.60 12.20 5.44
N HIS A 81 29.05 11.46 6.39
CA HIS A 81 29.71 10.94 7.58
C HIS A 81 29.27 9.50 7.84
N PRO A 82 29.75 8.52 7.05
CA PRO A 82 29.33 7.12 7.15
C PRO A 82 29.76 6.42 8.46
N GLU A 83 30.76 6.95 9.15
CA GLU A 83 31.35 6.37 10.36
C GLU A 83 30.34 6.32 11.53
N GLY A 84 30.39 5.24 12.32
CA GLY A 84 29.52 5.05 13.48
C GLY A 84 28.08 4.62 13.17
N TRP A 85 27.61 4.79 11.93
CA TRP A 85 26.25 4.38 11.53
C TRP A 85 26.03 2.87 11.59
N GLU A 86 27.09 2.06 11.43
CA GLU A 86 26.99 0.59 11.53
C GLU A 86 26.57 0.09 12.92
N GLU A 87 26.75 0.91 13.96
CA GLU A 87 26.38 0.62 15.34
C GLU A 87 24.97 1.10 15.69
N GLN A 88 24.36 1.92 14.83
CA GLN A 88 23.05 2.49 15.14
C GLN A 88 21.93 1.50 14.84
N PRO A 89 20.93 1.36 15.74
CA PRO A 89 19.82 0.43 15.58
C PRO A 89 18.80 0.96 14.57
N VAL A 90 19.15 0.91 13.29
CA VAL A 90 18.33 1.47 12.18
C VAL A 90 17.75 0.40 11.27
N ILE A 91 18.19 -0.85 11.38
CA ILE A 91 17.73 -1.94 10.51
C ILE A 91 16.54 -2.66 11.14
N LEU A 92 15.43 -2.68 10.42
CA LEU A 92 14.21 -3.34 10.86
C LEU A 92 14.33 -4.87 10.77
N LEU A 93 13.97 -5.54 11.86
CA LEU A 93 13.69 -6.97 11.89
C LEU A 93 12.33 -7.17 12.57
N ASP A 94 11.29 -7.38 11.76
CA ASP A 94 9.90 -7.44 12.25
C ASP A 94 9.47 -8.82 12.74
N SER A 95 9.94 -9.89 12.08
CA SER A 95 9.54 -11.26 12.39
C SER A 95 9.99 -11.69 13.79
N ALA A 96 9.04 -11.88 14.69
CA ALA A 96 9.30 -12.41 16.04
C ALA A 96 9.87 -13.84 15.98
N ALA A 97 9.39 -14.66 15.06
CA ALA A 97 9.90 -16.01 14.84
C ALA A 97 11.37 -15.99 14.38
N LEU A 98 11.76 -15.02 13.55
CA LEU A 98 13.15 -14.87 13.14
C LEU A 98 14.04 -14.41 14.28
N ARG A 99 13.58 -13.43 15.10
CA ARG A 99 14.33 -12.99 16.29
C ARG A 99 14.59 -14.16 17.24
N LYS A 100 13.59 -15.00 17.42
CA LYS A 100 13.68 -16.27 18.16
C LYS A 100 14.77 -17.19 17.63
N GLU A 101 14.72 -17.49 16.33
CA GLU A 101 15.67 -18.41 15.71
C GLU A 101 17.13 -17.92 15.77
N ILE A 102 17.36 -16.61 15.71
CA ILE A 102 18.72 -16.03 15.70
C ILE A 102 19.19 -15.56 17.09
N GLY A 103 18.45 -15.86 18.15
CA GLY A 103 18.86 -15.55 19.54
C GLY A 103 18.69 -14.09 19.97
N LEU A 104 17.87 -13.30 19.28
CA LEU A 104 17.58 -11.89 19.60
C LEU A 104 16.17 -11.72 20.21
N GLU A 105 15.73 -12.69 21.00
CA GLU A 105 14.43 -12.62 21.70
C GLU A 105 14.43 -11.52 22.77
N GLY A 106 13.30 -10.82 22.92
CA GLY A 106 13.16 -9.76 23.93
C GLY A 106 13.85 -8.44 23.56
N GLU A 107 14.76 -8.44 22.59
CA GLU A 107 15.29 -7.23 21.98
C GLU A 107 14.21 -6.53 21.13
N GLY A 108 14.39 -5.23 20.91
CA GLY A 108 13.47 -4.41 20.11
C GLY A 108 13.33 -4.88 18.66
N ARG A 109 12.64 -4.10 17.83
CA ARG A 109 12.48 -4.42 16.39
C ARG A 109 13.60 -3.86 15.51
N PHE A 110 14.55 -3.15 16.09
CA PHE A 110 15.59 -2.42 15.37
C PHE A 110 16.96 -2.81 15.88
N PHE A 111 17.84 -3.14 14.95
CA PHE A 111 19.17 -3.67 15.22
C PHE A 111 20.22 -2.95 14.38
N SER A 112 21.47 -3.03 14.80
CA SER A 112 22.58 -2.40 14.08
C SER A 112 23.01 -3.24 12.88
N PHE A 113 23.68 -2.60 11.92
CA PHE A 113 24.26 -3.33 10.78
C PHE A 113 25.29 -4.34 11.26
N ARG A 114 26.19 -3.93 12.16
CA ARG A 114 27.25 -4.77 12.70
C ARG A 114 26.68 -6.01 13.37
N GLN A 115 25.75 -5.83 14.31
CA GLN A 115 25.10 -6.92 15.04
C GLN A 115 24.45 -7.95 14.11
N LEU A 116 23.73 -7.51 13.07
CA LEU A 116 23.05 -8.44 12.16
C LEU A 116 23.98 -9.09 11.14
N SER A 117 25.01 -8.38 10.68
CA SER A 117 25.95 -8.87 9.66
C SER A 117 26.85 -10.00 10.17
N GLU A 118 27.08 -10.05 11.48
CA GLU A 118 27.92 -11.04 12.14
C GLU A 118 27.20 -12.36 12.45
N LEU A 119 25.86 -12.43 12.28
CA LEU A 119 25.06 -13.62 12.60
C LEU A 119 25.09 -14.65 11.46
N PRO A 120 25.81 -15.80 11.60
CA PRO A 120 25.95 -16.75 10.49
C PRO A 120 24.63 -17.42 10.14
N ARG A 121 23.77 -17.67 11.15
CA ARG A 121 22.45 -18.29 10.99
C ARG A 121 21.53 -17.47 10.09
N LEU A 122 21.60 -16.13 10.17
CA LEU A 122 20.83 -15.24 9.32
C LEU A 122 21.22 -15.39 7.85
N GLY A 123 22.54 -15.48 7.58
CA GLY A 123 23.08 -15.73 6.24
C GLY A 123 22.65 -17.08 5.67
N GLN A 124 22.70 -18.14 6.47
CA GLN A 124 22.27 -19.49 6.09
C GLN A 124 20.78 -19.54 5.71
N LEU A 125 19.89 -19.03 6.56
CA LEU A 125 18.44 -19.00 6.30
C LEU A 125 18.07 -18.21 5.04
N ALA A 126 18.80 -17.12 4.78
CA ALA A 126 18.60 -16.31 3.58
C ALA A 126 19.07 -17.05 2.31
N ALA A 127 20.17 -17.81 2.39
CA ALA A 127 20.66 -18.65 1.30
C ALA A 127 19.70 -19.82 1.01
N GLU A 128 19.15 -20.45 2.05
CA GLU A 128 18.10 -21.48 1.93
C GLU A 128 16.86 -20.95 1.20
N ALA A 129 16.40 -19.74 1.53
CA ALA A 129 15.31 -19.08 0.81
C ALA A 129 15.61 -18.86 -0.68
N GLU A 130 16.83 -18.48 -1.02
CA GLU A 130 17.25 -18.26 -2.40
C GLU A 130 17.33 -19.57 -3.19
N ALA A 131 17.86 -20.63 -2.58
CA ALA A 131 17.90 -21.97 -3.16
C ALA A 131 16.49 -22.57 -3.35
N ALA A 132 15.58 -22.38 -2.40
CA ALA A 132 14.18 -22.78 -2.50
C ALA A 132 13.49 -22.13 -3.71
N ARG A 133 13.73 -20.83 -3.91
CA ARG A 133 13.17 -20.07 -5.04
C ARG A 133 13.72 -20.56 -6.37
N ALA A 134 15.03 -20.77 -6.46
CA ALA A 134 15.68 -21.21 -7.68
C ALA A 134 15.21 -22.61 -8.13
N SER A 135 14.92 -23.50 -7.18
CA SER A 135 14.46 -24.87 -7.45
C SER A 135 12.95 -25.00 -7.65
N GLY A 136 12.16 -23.95 -7.42
CA GLY A 136 10.70 -23.98 -7.51
C GLY A 136 10.02 -24.89 -6.48
N THR A 137 10.75 -25.40 -5.49
CA THR A 137 10.22 -26.30 -4.46
C THR A 137 9.77 -25.52 -3.22
N SER A 138 8.61 -25.91 -2.70
CA SER A 138 8.07 -25.41 -1.43
C SER A 138 8.81 -26.10 -0.27
N ILE A 139 9.87 -25.47 0.25
CA ILE A 139 10.60 -25.98 1.42
C ILE A 139 9.83 -25.67 2.72
N PRO A 140 9.75 -26.60 3.69
CA PRO A 140 9.29 -26.31 5.06
C PRO A 140 10.08 -25.15 5.69
N GLY A 141 9.42 -24.21 6.38
CA GLY A 141 10.09 -23.03 6.98
C GLY A 141 10.20 -21.80 6.06
N THR A 142 9.52 -21.83 4.90
CA THR A 142 9.43 -20.73 3.92
C THR A 142 9.15 -19.33 4.51
N PRO A 143 8.28 -19.13 5.53
CA PRO A 143 8.07 -17.81 6.13
C PRO A 143 9.30 -17.27 6.86
N LEU A 144 10.04 -18.13 7.55
CA LEU A 144 11.25 -17.78 8.30
C LEU A 144 12.39 -17.43 7.34
N ALA A 145 12.60 -18.27 6.33
CA ALA A 145 13.61 -18.05 5.29
C ALA A 145 13.30 -16.77 4.48
N SER A 146 12.03 -16.51 4.15
CA SER A 146 11.62 -15.26 3.50
C SER A 146 11.84 -14.03 4.37
N ALA A 147 11.63 -14.14 5.69
CA ALA A 147 11.93 -13.06 6.62
C ALA A 147 13.45 -12.79 6.71
N ALA A 148 14.27 -13.84 6.76
CA ALA A 148 15.74 -13.73 6.74
C ALA A 148 16.22 -13.04 5.45
N GLN A 149 15.64 -13.42 4.30
CA GLN A 149 15.94 -12.79 3.02
C GLN A 149 15.60 -11.29 2.98
N ALA A 150 14.50 -10.89 3.60
CA ALA A 150 14.13 -9.47 3.70
C ALA A 150 15.17 -8.68 4.52
N VAL A 151 15.68 -9.26 5.62
CA VAL A 151 16.75 -8.63 6.42
C VAL A 151 18.05 -8.56 5.62
N ARG A 152 18.44 -9.62 4.90
CA ARG A 152 19.63 -9.62 4.04
C ARG A 152 19.58 -8.51 2.98
N MET A 153 18.43 -8.28 2.36
CA MET A 153 18.24 -7.18 1.41
C MET A 153 18.45 -5.80 2.08
N ARG A 154 18.01 -5.63 3.33
CA ARG A 154 18.24 -4.38 4.09
C ARG A 154 19.72 -4.17 4.38
N LEU A 155 20.44 -5.22 4.76
CA LEU A 155 21.89 -5.16 4.98
C LEU A 155 22.62 -4.77 3.68
N ALA A 156 22.23 -5.34 2.53
CA ALA A 156 22.81 -4.98 1.24
C ALA A 156 22.57 -3.49 0.90
N ILE A 157 21.34 -2.99 1.09
CA ILE A 157 21.01 -1.58 0.89
C ILE A 157 21.88 -0.69 1.79
N PHE A 158 21.96 -1.00 3.09
CA PHE A 158 22.79 -0.25 4.04
C PHE A 158 24.26 -0.22 3.61
N SER A 159 24.82 -1.37 3.21
CA SER A 159 26.20 -1.48 2.73
C SER A 159 26.44 -0.62 1.48
N SER A 160 25.51 -0.62 0.52
CA SER A 160 25.61 0.21 -0.70
C SER A 160 25.56 1.72 -0.40
N LEU A 161 24.77 2.13 0.60
CA LEU A 161 24.69 3.53 1.02
C LEU A 161 25.98 3.94 1.73
N ARG A 162 26.48 3.11 2.66
CA ARG A 162 27.70 3.39 3.42
C ARG A 162 28.95 3.46 2.54
N SER A 163 29.06 2.57 1.55
CA SER A 163 30.17 2.57 0.59
C SER A 163 30.10 3.70 -0.44
N GLY A 164 28.97 4.40 -0.51
CA GLY A 164 28.69 5.45 -1.49
C GLY A 164 28.25 4.94 -2.87
N GLU A 165 28.24 3.62 -3.10
CA GLU A 165 27.88 3.02 -4.38
C GLU A 165 26.42 3.30 -4.80
N ALA A 166 25.53 3.49 -3.81
CA ALA A 166 24.13 3.81 -4.08
C ALA A 166 23.92 5.22 -4.63
N PHE A 167 24.85 6.15 -4.42
CA PHE A 167 24.71 7.58 -4.77
C PHE A 167 25.12 7.86 -6.22
N ARG A 168 24.40 7.20 -7.15
CA ARG A 168 24.62 7.33 -8.59
C ARG A 168 24.05 8.64 -9.13
N MET A 169 24.82 9.71 -8.95
CA MET A 169 24.44 11.10 -9.27
C MET A 169 25.20 11.70 -10.45
N LEU A 170 26.24 11.03 -10.96
CA LEU A 170 27.02 11.53 -12.08
C LEU A 170 26.43 11.02 -13.40
N PRO A 171 25.86 11.90 -14.26
CA PRO A 171 25.35 11.47 -15.56
C PRO A 171 26.48 10.95 -16.45
N PRO A 172 26.18 9.98 -17.33
CA PRO A 172 27.15 9.47 -18.28
C PRO A 172 27.63 10.58 -19.23
N PRO A 173 28.80 10.42 -19.87
CA PRO A 173 29.31 11.39 -20.85
C PRO A 173 28.35 11.63 -22.01
N GLU A 174 28.43 12.81 -22.64
CA GLU A 174 27.65 13.13 -23.84
C GLU A 174 27.88 12.08 -24.95
N GLY A 175 26.82 11.75 -25.69
CA GLY A 175 26.83 10.69 -26.71
C GLY A 175 26.67 9.26 -26.17
N SER A 176 26.60 9.08 -24.85
CA SER A 176 26.25 7.78 -24.25
C SER A 176 24.81 7.37 -24.58
N ARG A 177 24.54 6.07 -24.59
CA ARG A 177 23.18 5.56 -24.76
C ARG A 177 22.25 6.12 -23.66
N PRO A 178 20.97 6.43 -23.95
CA PRO A 178 20.02 6.93 -22.95
C PRO A 178 19.86 6.03 -21.72
N GLU A 179 20.11 4.73 -21.87
CA GLU A 179 19.99 3.71 -20.81
C GLU A 179 21.28 3.53 -19.99
N ALA A 180 22.34 4.30 -20.28
CA ALA A 180 23.62 4.16 -19.61
C ALA A 180 23.50 4.40 -18.10
N ALA A 181 24.18 3.54 -17.33
CA ALA A 181 24.20 3.64 -15.88
C ALA A 181 25.00 4.89 -15.45
N TRP A 182 24.45 5.62 -14.49
CA TRP A 182 25.12 6.73 -13.84
C TRP A 182 26.17 6.19 -12.88
N ALA A 183 27.25 6.95 -12.72
CA ALA A 183 28.34 6.60 -11.82
C ALA A 183 28.07 7.13 -10.40
N PRO A 184 28.53 6.40 -9.37
CA PRO A 184 28.51 6.91 -8.00
C PRO A 184 29.42 8.14 -7.87
N LEU A 185 29.03 9.07 -6.99
CA LEU A 185 29.79 10.27 -6.69
C LEU A 185 30.18 10.26 -5.21
N PRO A 186 31.43 10.59 -4.83
CA PRO A 186 31.74 10.93 -3.44
C PRO A 186 30.93 12.15 -3.00
N PHE A 187 30.82 12.39 -1.69
CA PHE A 187 30.10 13.54 -1.19
C PHE A 187 30.65 14.85 -1.76
N GLN A 188 29.74 15.69 -2.26
CA GLN A 188 30.01 17.02 -2.81
C GLN A 188 28.88 17.97 -2.38
N PRO A 189 29.15 19.29 -2.24
CA PRO A 189 28.11 20.27 -2.02
C PRO A 189 27.03 20.26 -3.12
N ALA A 190 25.79 20.60 -2.76
CA ALA A 190 24.65 20.53 -3.68
C ALA A 190 24.86 21.32 -4.98
N ASP A 191 25.47 22.51 -4.91
CA ASP A 191 25.69 23.36 -6.09
C ASP A 191 26.69 22.74 -7.07
N SER A 192 27.77 22.15 -6.58
CA SER A 192 28.73 21.41 -7.41
C SER A 192 28.08 20.21 -8.10
N ILE A 193 27.16 19.52 -7.41
CA ILE A 193 26.40 18.42 -8.03
C ILE A 193 25.47 18.96 -9.12
N ARG A 194 24.81 20.11 -8.90
CA ARG A 194 23.93 20.74 -9.90
C ARG A 194 24.68 21.09 -11.17
N GLU A 195 25.91 21.57 -11.04
CA GLU A 195 26.80 21.87 -12.17
C GLU A 195 27.18 20.59 -12.93
N LEU A 196 27.61 19.53 -12.23
CA LEU A 196 27.89 18.23 -12.86
C LEU A 196 26.67 17.62 -13.55
N GLN A 197 25.48 17.90 -13.02
CA GLN A 197 24.21 17.45 -13.55
C GLN A 197 23.64 18.38 -14.63
N ALA A 198 24.24 19.55 -14.87
CA ALA A 198 23.81 20.49 -15.91
C ALA A 198 23.79 19.85 -17.30
N ARG A 199 24.74 18.94 -17.54
CA ARG A 199 24.89 18.17 -18.80
C ARG A 199 23.93 16.99 -18.96
N GLY A 200 23.18 16.61 -17.92
CA GLY A 200 22.36 15.39 -17.96
C GLY A 200 21.02 15.60 -18.65
N ASP A 201 20.61 14.63 -19.47
CA ASP A 201 19.31 14.63 -20.15
C ASP A 201 18.20 14.06 -19.25
N PHE A 202 17.58 14.93 -18.44
CA PHE A 202 16.42 14.60 -17.62
C PHE A 202 15.57 15.83 -17.30
N SER A 203 14.27 15.63 -17.06
CA SER A 203 13.33 16.72 -16.81
C SER A 203 13.40 17.24 -15.37
N ARG A 204 13.98 18.43 -15.19
CA ARG A 204 14.00 19.14 -13.89
C ARG A 204 12.60 19.45 -13.35
N THR A 205 11.66 19.76 -14.24
CA THR A 205 10.25 19.97 -13.88
C THR A 205 9.63 18.72 -13.28
N LYS A 206 9.90 17.53 -13.86
CA LYS A 206 9.43 16.27 -13.28
C LYS A 206 10.07 15.98 -11.92
N LEU A 207 11.36 16.26 -11.73
CA LEU A 207 12.03 16.10 -10.44
C LEU A 207 11.42 17.01 -9.36
N ALA A 208 11.19 18.28 -9.68
CA ALA A 208 10.57 19.24 -8.77
C ALA A 208 9.12 18.84 -8.43
N ALA A 209 8.35 18.42 -9.44
CA ALA A 209 6.97 17.97 -9.26
C ALA A 209 6.87 16.66 -8.46
N GLU A 210 7.79 15.72 -8.65
CA GLU A 210 7.85 14.48 -7.85
C GLU A 210 8.26 14.79 -6.40
N SER A 211 9.22 15.69 -6.19
CA SER A 211 9.55 16.15 -4.82
C SER A 211 8.34 16.82 -4.16
N PHE A 212 7.64 17.71 -4.87
CA PHE A 212 6.39 18.31 -4.41
C PHE A 212 5.32 17.26 -4.09
N TYR A 213 5.15 16.25 -4.94
CA TYR A 213 4.20 15.15 -4.72
C TYR A 213 4.44 14.43 -3.38
N PHE A 214 5.70 14.15 -3.06
CA PHE A 214 6.09 13.54 -1.78
C PHE A 214 5.99 14.50 -0.59
N VAL A 215 6.14 15.81 -0.78
CA VAL A 215 5.94 16.80 0.30
C VAL A 215 4.46 17.03 0.57
N PHE A 216 3.65 17.19 -0.48
CA PHE A 216 2.24 17.52 -0.40
C PHE A 216 1.40 16.33 0.12
N HIS A 217 1.76 15.09 -0.23
CA HIS A 217 1.03 13.87 0.14
C HIS A 217 -0.48 13.98 -0.18
N PRO A 218 -0.88 14.03 -1.46
CA PRO A 218 -2.28 14.26 -1.86
C PRO A 218 -3.26 13.25 -1.25
N PHE A 219 -2.85 11.97 -1.14
CA PHE A 219 -3.67 10.92 -0.56
C PHE A 219 -3.84 11.04 0.96
N ARG A 220 -2.90 11.69 1.67
CA ARG A 220 -3.05 12.00 3.09
C ARG A 220 -4.17 13.02 3.30
N TRP A 221 -4.14 14.10 2.53
CA TRP A 221 -5.19 15.11 2.57
C TRP A 221 -6.55 14.57 2.10
N ALA A 222 -6.56 13.63 1.16
CA ALA A 222 -7.79 12.98 0.73
C ALA A 222 -8.47 12.22 1.87
N TRP A 223 -7.74 11.42 2.67
CA TRP A 223 -8.36 10.71 3.79
C TRP A 223 -8.76 11.65 4.93
N VAL A 224 -8.00 12.73 5.16
CA VAL A 224 -8.40 13.78 6.12
C VAL A 224 -9.72 14.43 5.69
N ALA A 225 -9.85 14.78 4.40
CA ALA A 225 -11.09 15.33 3.86
C ALA A 225 -12.26 14.35 3.98
N TRP A 226 -12.06 13.07 3.64
CA TRP A 226 -13.10 12.04 3.81
C TRP A 226 -13.47 11.77 5.28
N LEU A 227 -12.51 11.90 6.21
CA LEU A 227 -12.79 11.82 7.65
C LEU A 227 -13.66 13.00 8.11
N LEU A 228 -13.33 14.22 7.69
CA LEU A 228 -14.15 15.40 7.97
C LEU A 228 -15.54 15.27 7.33
N ALA A 229 -15.63 14.75 6.11
CA ALA A 229 -16.89 14.47 5.45
C ALA A 229 -17.76 13.51 6.27
N ALA A 230 -17.18 12.41 6.75
CA ALA A 230 -17.87 11.43 7.59
C ALA A 230 -18.38 12.05 8.89
N ILE A 231 -17.54 12.81 9.60
CA ILE A 231 -17.93 13.48 10.85
C ILE A 231 -19.09 14.46 10.59
N CYS A 232 -18.99 15.31 9.57
CA CYS A 232 -20.04 16.28 9.23
C CYS A 232 -21.37 15.59 8.86
N LEU A 233 -21.33 14.52 8.09
CA LEU A 233 -22.52 13.75 7.69
C LEU A 233 -23.13 12.98 8.88
N LEU A 234 -22.32 12.43 9.78
CA LEU A 234 -22.80 11.75 10.98
C LEU A 234 -23.47 12.72 11.96
N VAL A 235 -22.88 13.90 12.17
CA VAL A 235 -23.44 14.96 13.03
C VAL A 235 -24.73 15.54 12.43
N ALA A 236 -24.78 15.74 11.11
CA ALA A 236 -26.00 16.17 10.42
C ALA A 236 -27.13 15.13 10.49
N GLY A 237 -26.78 13.86 10.70
CA GLY A 237 -27.73 12.75 10.75
C GLY A 237 -28.39 12.50 9.40
N ARG A 238 -29.62 11.96 9.43
CA ARG A 238 -30.40 11.66 8.22
C ARG A 238 -31.13 12.88 7.63
N ALA A 239 -31.05 14.04 8.29
CA ALA A 239 -31.69 15.26 7.80
C ALA A 239 -30.88 15.86 6.63
N ALA A 240 -31.49 15.93 5.45
CA ALA A 240 -30.83 16.30 4.21
C ALA A 240 -30.52 17.81 4.06
N THR A 241 -30.97 18.67 4.98
CA THR A 241 -31.07 20.12 4.75
C THR A 241 -30.19 20.99 5.66
N GLY A 242 -29.26 20.42 6.43
CA GLY A 242 -28.37 21.17 7.32
C GLY A 242 -27.05 21.64 6.69
N TRP A 243 -26.43 22.65 7.32
CA TRP A 243 -25.06 23.10 7.01
C TRP A 243 -24.03 21.96 7.08
N GLY A 244 -24.18 21.04 8.05
CA GLY A 244 -23.34 19.84 8.16
C GLY A 244 -23.42 18.92 6.94
N HIS A 245 -24.59 18.80 6.30
CA HIS A 245 -24.72 18.00 5.08
C HIS A 245 -23.99 18.65 3.89
N ARG A 246 -24.07 19.98 3.77
CA ARG A 246 -23.35 20.74 2.73
C ARG A 246 -21.84 20.65 2.92
N LEU A 247 -21.36 20.80 4.16
CA LEU A 247 -19.95 20.63 4.50
C LEU A 247 -19.47 19.19 4.25
N GLY A 248 -20.29 18.20 4.60
CA GLY A 248 -20.00 16.79 4.32
C GLY A 248 -19.75 16.53 2.83
N TRP A 249 -20.61 17.08 1.97
CA TRP A 249 -20.45 17.03 0.52
C TRP A 249 -19.22 17.79 0.02
N LEU A 250 -18.99 19.00 0.53
CA LEU A 250 -17.83 19.80 0.18
C LEU A 250 -16.54 19.01 0.46
N PHE A 251 -16.39 18.46 1.66
CA PHE A 251 -15.21 17.68 2.04
C PHE A 251 -15.08 16.39 1.23
N ALA A 252 -16.18 15.67 0.96
CA ALA A 252 -16.14 14.48 0.11
C ALA A 252 -15.70 14.81 -1.33
N LEU A 253 -16.19 15.92 -1.89
CA LEU A 253 -15.81 16.40 -3.21
C LEU A 253 -14.34 16.85 -3.24
N SER A 254 -13.89 17.61 -2.23
CA SER A 254 -12.48 17.99 -2.09
C SER A 254 -11.58 16.76 -1.98
N GLY A 255 -11.98 15.75 -1.21
CA GLY A 255 -11.27 14.47 -1.14
C GLY A 255 -11.23 13.74 -2.48
N GLY A 256 -12.34 13.75 -3.23
CA GLY A 256 -12.39 13.23 -4.61
C GLY A 256 -11.44 13.95 -5.56
N VAL A 257 -11.40 15.28 -5.52
CA VAL A 257 -10.49 16.11 -6.32
C VAL A 257 -9.02 15.82 -5.98
N LEU A 258 -8.70 15.66 -4.68
CA LEU A 258 -7.35 15.29 -4.23
C LEU A 258 -6.93 13.89 -4.73
N LEU A 259 -7.87 12.93 -4.77
CA LEU A 259 -7.61 11.61 -5.34
C LEU A 259 -7.33 11.70 -6.85
N VAL A 260 -8.17 12.41 -7.61
CA VAL A 260 -7.99 12.61 -9.05
C VAL A 260 -6.66 13.33 -9.34
N GLY A 261 -6.38 14.44 -8.66
CA GLY A 261 -5.15 15.20 -8.83
C GLY A 261 -3.91 14.39 -8.43
N GLY A 262 -3.99 13.62 -7.33
CA GLY A 262 -2.92 12.72 -6.90
C GLY A 262 -2.60 11.64 -7.92
N PHE A 263 -3.62 11.02 -8.52
CA PHE A 263 -3.43 10.05 -9.59
C PHE A 263 -2.95 10.68 -10.89
N ALA A 264 -3.52 11.81 -11.32
CA ALA A 264 -3.10 12.51 -12.53
C ALA A 264 -1.61 12.89 -12.47
N LEU A 265 -1.17 13.46 -11.33
CA LEU A 265 0.24 13.79 -11.12
C LEU A 265 1.11 12.53 -11.10
N ARG A 266 0.68 11.45 -10.43
CA ARG A 266 1.40 10.17 -10.41
C ARG A 266 1.52 9.54 -11.80
N ILE A 267 0.48 9.59 -12.62
CA ILE A 267 0.47 9.06 -14.00
C ILE A 267 1.43 9.88 -14.86
N TRP A 268 1.41 11.21 -14.77
CA TRP A 268 2.32 12.07 -15.52
C TRP A 268 3.80 11.85 -15.13
N LEU A 269 4.07 11.64 -13.84
CA LEU A 269 5.42 11.34 -13.32
C LEU A 269 5.92 9.96 -13.74
N SER A 270 5.06 8.93 -13.66
CA SER A 270 5.45 7.54 -13.93
C SER A 270 5.30 7.10 -15.38
N GLY A 271 4.53 7.83 -16.20
CA GLY A 271 4.25 7.51 -17.59
C GLY A 271 3.33 6.31 -17.79
N ARG A 272 2.57 5.90 -16.77
CA ARG A 272 1.78 4.67 -16.78
C ARG A 272 0.56 4.72 -15.84
N PRO A 273 -0.42 3.80 -16.01
CA PRO A 273 -1.56 3.66 -15.11
C PRO A 273 -1.16 3.31 -13.66
N PRO A 274 -1.94 3.73 -12.66
CA PRO A 274 -1.55 3.64 -11.25
C PRO A 274 -2.12 2.36 -10.58
N VAL A 275 -1.78 1.18 -11.10
CA VAL A 275 -2.21 -0.13 -10.56
C VAL A 275 -1.12 -1.20 -10.70
N THR A 276 0.14 -0.79 -10.52
CA THR A 276 1.32 -1.63 -10.84
C THR A 276 1.87 -2.37 -9.63
N ASN A 277 1.50 -1.94 -8.42
CA ASN A 277 1.86 -2.59 -7.18
C ASN A 277 0.68 -2.55 -6.17
N MET A 278 0.88 -3.13 -4.99
CA MET A 278 -0.14 -3.21 -3.95
C MET A 278 -0.57 -1.84 -3.43
N TYR A 279 0.40 -0.93 -3.20
CA TYR A 279 0.14 0.44 -2.78
C TYR A 279 -0.81 1.14 -3.75
N GLU A 280 -0.49 1.09 -5.04
CA GLU A 280 -1.28 1.69 -6.12
C GLU A 280 -2.67 1.07 -6.24
N SER A 281 -2.78 -0.26 -6.11
CA SER A 281 -4.05 -0.98 -6.16
C SER A 281 -4.98 -0.59 -5.01
N ILE A 282 -4.48 -0.46 -3.78
CA ILE A 282 -5.27 -0.03 -2.61
C ILE A 282 -5.78 1.39 -2.79
N LEU A 283 -4.92 2.29 -3.25
CA LEU A 283 -5.33 3.67 -3.55
C LEU A 283 -6.42 3.69 -4.64
N TRP A 284 -6.31 2.83 -5.65
CA TRP A 284 -7.28 2.74 -6.74
C TRP A 284 -8.63 2.23 -6.25
N VAL A 285 -8.66 1.22 -5.37
CA VAL A 285 -9.89 0.74 -4.72
C VAL A 285 -10.55 1.85 -3.89
N ALA A 286 -9.77 2.62 -3.14
CA ALA A 286 -10.28 3.79 -2.40
C ALA A 286 -10.89 4.84 -3.34
N PHE A 287 -10.20 5.14 -4.45
CA PHE A 287 -10.71 6.06 -5.46
C PHE A 287 -12.00 5.54 -6.12
N ALA A 288 -12.05 4.26 -6.47
CA ALA A 288 -13.23 3.63 -7.06
C ALA A 288 -14.44 3.70 -6.11
N ALA A 289 -14.25 3.37 -4.83
CA ALA A 289 -15.29 3.48 -3.81
C ALA A 289 -15.77 4.93 -3.63
N ALA A 290 -14.84 5.90 -3.56
CA ALA A 290 -15.13 7.33 -3.50
C ALA A 290 -15.91 7.81 -4.74
N LEU A 291 -15.47 7.41 -5.93
CA LEU A 291 -16.07 7.77 -7.22
C LEU A 291 -17.51 7.29 -7.31
N PHE A 292 -17.75 5.99 -7.08
CA PHE A 292 -19.10 5.43 -7.12
C PHE A 292 -19.99 6.03 -6.04
N ALA A 293 -19.46 6.29 -4.84
CA ALA A 293 -20.23 6.92 -3.78
C ALA A 293 -20.63 8.36 -4.13
N LEU A 294 -19.74 9.16 -4.72
CA LEU A 294 -20.07 10.51 -5.19
C LEU A 294 -21.14 10.48 -6.30
N ILE A 295 -20.95 9.64 -7.32
CA ILE A 295 -21.89 9.49 -8.44
C ILE A 295 -23.26 9.04 -7.93
N PHE A 296 -23.32 7.99 -7.12
CA PHE A 296 -24.58 7.47 -6.62
C PHE A 296 -25.25 8.41 -5.62
N SER A 297 -24.49 9.08 -4.76
CA SER A 297 -25.07 10.05 -3.83
C SER A 297 -25.68 11.24 -4.56
N TYR A 298 -25.06 11.66 -5.68
CA TYR A 298 -25.58 12.72 -6.52
C TYR A 298 -26.84 12.26 -7.26
N ARG A 299 -26.77 11.10 -7.91
CA ARG A 299 -27.86 10.55 -8.73
C ARG A 299 -29.10 10.15 -7.94
N HIS A 300 -28.91 9.66 -6.72
CA HIS A 300 -29.99 9.21 -5.83
C HIS A 300 -30.32 10.22 -4.72
N ARG A 301 -29.68 11.39 -4.71
CA ARG A 301 -29.86 12.45 -3.70
C ARG A 301 -29.80 11.92 -2.27
N SER A 302 -28.86 11.02 -1.99
CA SER A 302 -28.72 10.34 -0.71
C SER A 302 -27.26 10.27 -0.29
N SER A 303 -26.94 10.80 0.88
CA SER A 303 -25.57 10.76 1.46
C SER A 303 -25.21 9.42 2.09
N THR A 304 -26.09 8.41 1.99
CA THR A 304 -25.82 7.07 2.52
C THR A 304 -24.62 6.42 1.82
N TYR A 305 -24.42 6.64 0.51
CA TYR A 305 -23.24 6.09 -0.16
C TYR A 305 -21.96 6.76 0.30
N LEU A 306 -21.95 8.09 0.54
CA LEU A 306 -20.78 8.78 1.10
C LEU A 306 -20.43 8.24 2.49
N LEU A 307 -21.42 8.08 3.36
CA LEU A 307 -21.21 7.50 4.69
C LEU A 307 -20.69 6.06 4.61
N ALA A 308 -21.19 5.26 3.67
CA ALA A 308 -20.75 3.88 3.50
C ALA A 308 -19.34 3.78 2.88
N ALA A 309 -18.99 4.65 1.93
CA ALA A 309 -17.65 4.68 1.35
C ALA A 309 -16.59 5.20 2.32
N ALA A 310 -16.95 6.12 3.23
CA ALA A 310 -16.00 6.76 4.14
C ALA A 310 -15.06 5.77 4.87
N PRO A 311 -15.53 4.72 5.57
CA PRO A 311 -14.63 3.77 6.21
C PRO A 311 -13.70 3.06 5.21
N VAL A 312 -14.20 2.68 4.04
CA VAL A 312 -13.37 2.05 2.98
C VAL A 312 -12.27 2.99 2.52
N VAL A 313 -12.64 4.22 2.14
CA VAL A 313 -11.70 5.24 1.65
C VAL A 313 -10.67 5.59 2.72
N ILE A 314 -11.12 5.87 3.93
CA ILE A 314 -10.24 6.28 5.04
C ILE A 314 -9.27 5.14 5.39
N LEU A 315 -9.75 3.91 5.57
CA LEU A 315 -8.89 2.78 5.97
C LEU A 315 -7.87 2.43 4.88
N CYS A 316 -8.28 2.38 3.61
CA CYS A 316 -7.36 2.11 2.50
C CYS A 316 -6.26 3.18 2.41
N LEU A 317 -6.63 4.47 2.48
CA LEU A 317 -5.67 5.56 2.35
C LEU A 317 -4.76 5.71 3.58
N ILE A 318 -5.27 5.48 4.80
CA ILE A 318 -4.46 5.46 6.03
C ILE A 318 -3.49 4.28 6.00
N ALA A 319 -3.92 3.08 5.57
CA ALA A 319 -3.05 1.93 5.44
C ALA A 319 -1.87 2.24 4.50
N SER A 320 -2.15 2.84 3.34
CA SER A 320 -1.12 3.27 2.38
C SER A 320 -0.17 4.33 2.91
N ASP A 321 -0.62 5.22 3.80
CA ASP A 321 0.20 6.29 4.38
C ASP A 321 1.07 5.81 5.57
N LEU A 322 0.54 4.88 6.38
CA LEU A 322 1.18 4.44 7.63
C LEU A 322 2.05 3.19 7.49
N GLN A 323 1.96 2.45 6.37
CA GLN A 323 2.67 1.17 6.18
C GLN A 323 3.61 1.16 4.96
N PRO A 324 4.55 2.12 4.81
CA PRO A 324 5.44 2.17 3.64
C PRO A 324 6.39 0.97 3.53
N ALA A 325 6.62 0.23 4.62
CA ALA A 325 7.39 -1.02 4.61
C ALA A 325 6.71 -2.15 3.82
N VAL A 326 5.37 -2.15 3.80
CA VAL A 326 4.54 -3.19 3.19
C VAL A 326 3.97 -2.69 1.85
N LEU A 327 3.59 -1.41 1.83
CA LEU A 327 2.98 -0.73 0.69
C LEU A 327 3.96 0.30 0.15
N ASP A 328 4.84 -0.14 -0.76
CA ASP A 328 5.89 0.71 -1.34
C ASP A 328 5.30 1.86 -2.19
N PRO A 329 5.42 3.13 -1.76
CA PRO A 329 4.93 4.27 -2.52
C PRO A 329 5.81 4.62 -3.72
N ALA A 330 7.02 4.06 -3.81
CA ALA A 330 8.00 4.37 -4.84
C ALA A 330 7.52 3.96 -6.23
N MET A 331 7.88 4.78 -7.21
CA MET A 331 7.49 4.58 -8.61
C MET A 331 8.58 3.79 -9.37
N ASN A 332 8.72 2.51 -9.02
CA ASN A 332 9.72 1.59 -9.58
C ASN A 332 9.45 1.25 -11.05
N PRO A 333 10.44 0.95 -11.91
CA PRO A 333 10.18 0.44 -13.26
C PRO A 333 9.33 -0.83 -13.30
N LEU A 334 8.65 -1.04 -14.42
CA LEU A 334 7.75 -2.19 -14.60
C LEU A 334 8.54 -3.48 -14.88
N VAL A 335 8.09 -4.57 -14.27
CA VAL A 335 8.51 -5.92 -14.67
C VAL A 335 8.07 -6.19 -16.12
N PRO A 336 8.79 -7.04 -16.88
CA PRO A 336 8.58 -7.16 -18.33
C PRO A 336 7.13 -7.39 -18.78
N VAL A 337 6.39 -8.29 -18.12
CA VAL A 337 4.98 -8.58 -18.45
C VAL A 337 4.03 -7.40 -18.23
N LEU A 338 4.37 -6.50 -17.30
CA LEU A 338 3.57 -5.31 -17.02
C LEU A 338 3.95 -4.12 -17.92
N ARG A 339 4.95 -4.24 -18.82
CA ARG A 339 5.38 -3.11 -19.68
C ARG A 339 4.33 -2.67 -20.69
N SER A 340 3.29 -3.48 -20.94
CA SER A 340 2.17 -3.07 -21.79
C SER A 340 1.22 -2.15 -21.03
N ASN A 341 1.32 -0.85 -21.33
CA ASN A 341 0.37 0.15 -20.84
C ASN A 341 -1.07 -0.13 -21.29
N PHE A 342 -1.26 -0.82 -22.43
CA PHE A 342 -2.58 -1.18 -22.92
C PHE A 342 -3.33 -2.07 -21.92
N TRP A 343 -2.75 -3.21 -21.54
CA TRP A 343 -3.39 -4.17 -20.64
C TRP A 343 -3.52 -3.68 -19.20
N LEU A 344 -2.53 -2.91 -18.72
CA LEU A 344 -2.63 -2.21 -17.44
C LEU A 344 -3.84 -1.26 -17.42
N THR A 345 -4.09 -0.54 -18.52
CA THR A 345 -5.19 0.42 -18.60
C THR A 345 -6.54 -0.27 -18.80
N THR A 346 -6.64 -1.24 -19.71
CA THR A 346 -7.93 -1.82 -20.10
C THR A 346 -8.38 -2.91 -19.13
N HIS A 347 -7.53 -3.89 -18.85
CA HIS A 347 -7.90 -5.01 -17.99
C HIS A 347 -7.77 -4.65 -16.50
N VAL A 348 -6.58 -4.25 -16.06
CA VAL A 348 -6.28 -4.13 -14.62
C VAL A 348 -7.07 -3.00 -13.96
N LEU A 349 -7.18 -1.82 -14.59
CA LEU A 349 -8.04 -0.76 -14.05
C LEU A 349 -9.50 -1.18 -13.98
N THR A 350 -10.03 -1.86 -15.01
CA THR A 350 -11.44 -2.28 -15.05
C THR A 350 -11.76 -3.29 -13.95
N ILE A 351 -10.95 -4.34 -13.81
CA ILE A 351 -11.20 -5.36 -12.80
C ILE A 351 -11.02 -4.80 -11.39
N THR A 352 -10.03 -3.95 -11.15
CA THR A 352 -9.83 -3.34 -9.82
C THR A 352 -10.83 -2.23 -9.50
N LEU A 353 -11.41 -1.58 -10.52
CA LEU A 353 -12.55 -0.67 -10.35
C LEU A 353 -13.78 -1.42 -9.81
N SER A 354 -13.99 -2.67 -10.24
CA SER A 354 -15.04 -3.55 -9.69
C SER A 354 -14.85 -3.78 -8.19
N TYR A 355 -13.60 -3.94 -7.73
CA TYR A 355 -13.30 -4.18 -6.30
C TYR A 355 -13.73 -3.00 -5.44
N GLY A 356 -13.58 -1.76 -5.92
CA GLY A 356 -14.10 -0.57 -5.23
C GLY A 356 -15.64 -0.51 -5.18
N ALA A 357 -16.32 -0.92 -6.25
CA ALA A 357 -17.78 -1.03 -6.25
C ALA A 357 -18.27 -2.09 -5.25
N PHE A 358 -17.59 -3.23 -5.18
CA PHE A 358 -17.89 -4.29 -4.21
C PHE A 358 -17.53 -3.91 -2.77
N ALA A 359 -16.44 -3.17 -2.55
CA ALA A 359 -16.11 -2.65 -1.23
C ALA A 359 -17.18 -1.67 -0.74
N LEU A 360 -17.69 -0.79 -1.62
CA LEU A 360 -18.84 0.07 -1.32
C LEU A 360 -20.09 -0.76 -1.00
N ALA A 361 -20.38 -1.80 -1.79
CA ALA A 361 -21.50 -2.70 -1.54
C ALA A 361 -21.38 -3.43 -0.18
N ALA A 362 -20.20 -3.93 0.17
CA ALA A 362 -19.95 -4.56 1.47
C ALA A 362 -20.14 -3.57 2.62
N ALA A 363 -19.68 -2.32 2.48
CA ALA A 363 -19.87 -1.30 3.50
C ALA A 363 -21.35 -0.89 3.66
N LEU A 364 -22.10 -0.78 2.56
CA LEU A 364 -23.56 -0.64 2.61
C LEU A 364 -24.22 -1.83 3.31
N GLY A 365 -23.78 -3.05 3.02
CA GLY A 365 -24.23 -4.28 3.68
C GLY A 365 -24.05 -4.22 5.20
N HIS A 366 -22.88 -3.79 5.67
CA HIS A 366 -22.61 -3.60 7.10
C HIS A 366 -23.61 -2.63 7.74
N PHE A 367 -23.86 -1.47 7.12
CA PHE A 367 -24.78 -0.47 7.67
C PHE A 367 -26.20 -0.98 7.76
N LEU A 368 -26.65 -1.74 6.76
CA LEU A 368 -27.97 -2.35 6.72
C LEU A 368 -28.12 -3.43 7.79
N VAL A 369 -27.16 -4.35 7.89
CA VAL A 369 -27.17 -5.45 8.87
C VAL A 369 -27.15 -4.89 10.29
N ILE A 370 -26.22 -3.97 10.59
CA ILE A 370 -26.11 -3.35 11.92
C ILE A 370 -27.40 -2.58 12.24
N GLY A 371 -27.95 -1.83 11.28
CA GLY A 371 -29.19 -1.10 11.44
C GLY A 371 -30.39 -2.00 11.77
N ALA A 372 -30.54 -3.10 11.02
CA ALA A 372 -31.61 -4.08 11.21
C ALA A 372 -31.53 -4.79 12.57
N ILE A 373 -30.32 -5.21 12.98
CA ILE A 373 -30.10 -5.85 14.29
C ILE A 373 -30.40 -4.87 15.42
N ARG A 374 -29.90 -3.63 15.35
CA ARG A 374 -30.08 -2.63 16.42
C ARG A 374 -31.54 -2.23 16.62
N LYS A 375 -32.31 -2.17 15.53
CA LYS A 375 -33.74 -1.82 15.57
C LYS A 375 -34.64 -3.03 15.77
N ASN A 376 -34.08 -4.23 15.74
CA ASN A 376 -34.81 -5.50 15.68
C ASN A 376 -35.93 -5.46 14.63
N SER A 377 -35.61 -4.97 13.42
CA SER A 377 -36.58 -4.76 12.34
C SER A 377 -36.22 -5.59 11.13
N LEU A 378 -37.23 -6.16 10.47
CA LEU A 378 -37.06 -6.80 9.17
C LEU A 378 -36.45 -5.81 8.17
N LEU A 379 -35.74 -6.35 7.17
CA LEU A 379 -35.15 -5.57 6.08
C LEU A 379 -35.81 -5.98 4.75
N PRO A 380 -36.89 -5.29 4.35
CA PRO A 380 -37.62 -5.57 3.12
C PRO A 380 -36.77 -5.40 1.87
N ASN A 381 -37.15 -6.08 0.79
CA ASN A 381 -36.43 -6.01 -0.48
C ASN A 381 -36.55 -4.65 -1.17
N ASP A 382 -37.61 -3.89 -0.89
CA ASP A 382 -37.92 -2.56 -1.39
C ASP A 382 -37.32 -1.43 -0.53
N ASP A 383 -36.63 -1.76 0.57
CA ASP A 383 -35.91 -0.76 1.38
C ASP A 383 -34.92 0.04 0.50
N PRO A 384 -34.91 1.39 0.58
CA PRO A 384 -34.04 2.21 -0.25
C PRO A 384 -32.55 1.84 -0.13
N GLY A 385 -32.09 1.46 1.07
CA GLY A 385 -30.72 1.05 1.30
C GLY A 385 -30.39 -0.31 0.68
N VAL A 386 -31.35 -1.25 0.67
CA VAL A 386 -31.20 -2.52 -0.06
C VAL A 386 -31.15 -2.28 -1.57
N LEU A 387 -31.93 -1.34 -2.10
CA LEU A 387 -31.84 -0.94 -3.51
C LEU A 387 -30.51 -0.26 -3.84
N HIS A 388 -29.97 0.55 -2.93
CA HIS A 388 -28.64 1.15 -3.07
C HIS A 388 -27.56 0.07 -3.14
N LEU A 389 -27.59 -0.88 -2.22
CA LEU A 389 -26.71 -2.05 -2.22
C LEU A 389 -26.80 -2.81 -3.55
N TYR A 390 -28.02 -3.11 -4.01
CA TYR A 390 -28.24 -3.85 -5.24
C TYR A 390 -27.65 -3.14 -6.46
N ARG A 391 -27.81 -1.81 -6.56
CA ARG A 391 -27.21 -1.00 -7.65
C ARG A 391 -25.68 -1.02 -7.61
N SER A 392 -25.07 -0.94 -6.43
CA SER A 392 -23.62 -1.05 -6.29
C SER A 392 -23.10 -2.42 -6.75
N LEU A 393 -23.82 -3.50 -6.42
CA LEU A 393 -23.47 -4.85 -6.86
C LEU A 393 -23.60 -5.02 -8.39
N GLN A 394 -24.62 -4.41 -9.01
CA GLN A 394 -24.81 -4.47 -10.47
C GLN A 394 -23.66 -3.81 -11.25
N ILE A 395 -23.16 -2.66 -10.79
CA ILE A 395 -21.97 -2.04 -11.42
C ILE A 395 -20.72 -2.90 -11.16
N GLY A 396 -20.56 -3.41 -9.94
CA GLY A 396 -19.45 -4.30 -9.61
C GLY A 396 -19.39 -5.52 -10.51
N ILE A 397 -20.51 -6.23 -10.70
CA ILE A 397 -20.53 -7.45 -11.52
C ILE A 397 -20.26 -7.16 -12.99
N LEU A 398 -20.76 -6.04 -13.52
CA LEU A 398 -20.53 -5.64 -14.91
C LEU A 398 -19.03 -5.44 -15.16
N LEU A 399 -18.38 -4.67 -14.28
CA LEU A 399 -16.94 -4.41 -14.37
C LEU A 399 -16.10 -5.66 -14.14
N LEU A 400 -16.53 -6.53 -13.21
CA LEU A 400 -15.86 -7.81 -12.96
C LEU A 400 -15.95 -8.73 -14.17
N ALA A 401 -17.13 -8.85 -14.79
CA ALA A 401 -17.34 -9.67 -15.98
C ALA A 401 -16.43 -9.23 -17.14
N VAL A 402 -16.45 -7.92 -17.45
CA VAL A 402 -15.58 -7.33 -18.48
C VAL A 402 -14.12 -7.54 -18.10
N GLY A 403 -13.76 -7.33 -16.83
CA GLY A 403 -12.42 -7.55 -16.30
C GLY A 403 -11.93 -8.99 -16.51
N VAL A 404 -12.73 -9.99 -16.15
CA VAL A 404 -12.39 -11.42 -16.31
C VAL A 404 -12.18 -11.77 -17.79
N ILE A 405 -13.07 -11.30 -18.68
CA ILE A 405 -12.93 -11.52 -20.13
C ILE A 405 -11.65 -10.88 -20.65
N LEU A 406 -11.40 -9.60 -20.35
CA LEU A 406 -10.18 -8.90 -20.76
C LEU A 406 -8.92 -9.56 -20.19
N GLY A 407 -9.02 -10.18 -19.00
CA GLY A 407 -7.94 -10.94 -18.38
C GLY A 407 -7.56 -12.17 -19.19
N GLY A 408 -8.56 -12.95 -19.61
CA GLY A 408 -8.33 -14.10 -20.50
C GLY A 408 -7.74 -13.70 -21.85
N VAL A 409 -8.18 -12.58 -22.43
CA VAL A 409 -7.56 -12.07 -23.68
C VAL A 409 -6.09 -11.67 -23.46
N TRP A 410 -5.78 -11.01 -22.34
CA TRP A 410 -4.41 -10.66 -22.00
C TRP A 410 -3.53 -11.89 -21.74
N ALA A 411 -4.07 -12.91 -21.06
CA ALA A 411 -3.41 -14.20 -20.86
C ALA A 411 -3.08 -14.87 -22.20
N ASN A 412 -4.02 -14.85 -23.15
CA ASN A 412 -3.79 -15.38 -24.49
C ASN A 412 -2.68 -14.63 -25.23
N TYR A 413 -2.67 -13.30 -25.12
CA TYR A 413 -1.63 -12.47 -25.71
C TYR A 413 -0.24 -12.73 -25.11
N SER A 414 -0.18 -13.03 -23.82
CA SER A 414 1.09 -13.12 -23.07
C SER A 414 1.66 -14.54 -23.02
N TRP A 415 0.81 -15.56 -22.99
CA TRP A 415 1.20 -16.97 -22.82
C TRP A 415 0.59 -17.92 -23.87
N GLY A 416 -0.13 -17.39 -24.88
CA GLY A 416 -0.69 -18.19 -25.97
C GLY A 416 -1.93 -19.01 -25.61
N ARG A 417 -2.54 -18.76 -24.45
CA ARG A 417 -3.76 -19.44 -23.99
C ARG A 417 -4.69 -18.52 -23.21
N PHE A 418 -5.99 -18.67 -23.43
CA PHE A 418 -7.03 -17.84 -22.81
C PHE A 418 -7.30 -18.16 -21.34
N TRP A 419 -7.11 -19.41 -20.93
CA TRP A 419 -7.37 -19.89 -19.57
C TRP A 419 -6.56 -21.16 -19.29
N ASP A 420 -6.08 -21.33 -18.06
CA ASP A 420 -5.22 -22.42 -17.60
C ASP A 420 -5.55 -22.88 -16.16
N TRP A 421 -6.68 -22.44 -15.60
CA TRP A 421 -7.08 -22.76 -14.22
C TRP A 421 -6.04 -22.39 -13.17
N ASP A 422 -5.22 -21.37 -13.46
CA ASP A 422 -4.29 -20.88 -12.46
C ASP A 422 -5.07 -20.31 -11.26
N PRO A 423 -4.45 -20.21 -10.08
CA PRO A 423 -5.15 -19.71 -8.90
C PRO A 423 -5.83 -18.35 -9.10
N LYS A 424 -5.26 -17.43 -9.91
CA LYS A 424 -5.90 -16.12 -10.16
C LYS A 424 -7.13 -16.24 -11.04
N GLU A 425 -7.02 -16.93 -12.17
CA GLU A 425 -8.14 -17.23 -13.04
C GLU A 425 -9.27 -17.91 -12.27
N THR A 426 -8.95 -18.98 -11.53
CA THR A 426 -9.93 -19.75 -10.75
C THR A 426 -10.65 -18.89 -9.71
N TRP A 427 -9.94 -18.10 -8.92
CA TRP A 427 -10.57 -17.24 -7.91
C TRP A 427 -11.34 -16.06 -8.51
N SER A 428 -10.93 -15.57 -9.69
CA SER A 428 -11.70 -14.57 -10.43
C SER A 428 -13.05 -15.12 -10.89
N LEU A 429 -13.10 -16.39 -11.31
CA LEU A 429 -14.33 -17.10 -11.67
C LEU A 429 -15.21 -17.36 -10.43
N VAL A 430 -14.61 -17.80 -9.32
CA VAL A 430 -15.35 -17.99 -8.05
C VAL A 430 -15.98 -16.67 -7.59
N ALA A 431 -15.25 -15.57 -7.63
CA ALA A 431 -15.78 -14.26 -7.29
C ALA A 431 -16.92 -13.85 -8.22
N PHE A 432 -16.75 -14.02 -9.53
CA PHE A 432 -17.77 -13.74 -10.53
C PHE A 432 -19.06 -14.53 -10.26
N LEU A 433 -18.96 -15.85 -10.12
CA LEU A 433 -20.11 -16.73 -9.87
C LEU A 433 -20.79 -16.42 -8.52
N SER A 434 -20.01 -16.09 -7.49
CA SER A 434 -20.56 -15.72 -6.18
C SER A 434 -21.50 -14.51 -6.27
N TYR A 435 -21.10 -13.48 -7.02
CA TYR A 435 -21.95 -12.30 -7.23
C TYR A 435 -23.10 -12.54 -8.21
N VAL A 436 -22.94 -13.42 -9.20
CA VAL A 436 -24.05 -13.87 -10.07
C VAL A 436 -25.13 -14.56 -9.24
N VAL A 437 -24.76 -15.51 -8.37
CA VAL A 437 -25.70 -16.22 -7.48
C VAL A 437 -26.40 -15.24 -6.54
N LEU A 438 -25.67 -14.24 -6.03
CA LEU A 438 -26.22 -13.24 -5.14
C LEU A 438 -27.29 -12.36 -5.84
N LEU A 439 -27.00 -11.87 -7.06
CA LEU A 439 -27.93 -11.06 -7.83
C LEU A 439 -29.12 -11.89 -8.36
N HIS A 440 -28.83 -13.08 -8.90
CA HIS A 440 -29.86 -13.99 -9.41
C HIS A 440 -30.79 -14.43 -8.29
N GLY A 441 -30.28 -14.82 -7.14
CA GLY A 441 -31.12 -15.25 -6.02
C GLY A 441 -32.00 -14.11 -5.47
N ARG A 442 -31.63 -12.84 -5.65
CA ARG A 442 -32.55 -11.74 -5.33
C ARG A 442 -33.68 -11.67 -6.34
N LEU A 443 -33.36 -11.74 -7.64
CA LEU A 443 -34.35 -11.72 -8.71
C LEU A 443 -35.32 -12.92 -8.62
N ALA A 444 -34.80 -14.09 -8.26
CA ALA A 444 -35.57 -15.32 -8.07
C ALA A 444 -36.30 -15.40 -6.72
N GLY A 445 -36.14 -14.41 -5.83
CA GLY A 445 -36.81 -14.38 -4.52
C GLY A 445 -36.21 -15.29 -3.44
N TRP A 446 -35.00 -15.84 -3.66
CA TRP A 446 -34.28 -16.66 -2.68
C TRP A 446 -33.76 -15.85 -1.48
N TRP A 447 -33.42 -14.58 -1.72
CA TRP A 447 -32.84 -13.71 -0.70
C TRP A 447 -33.80 -12.60 -0.27
N THR A 448 -33.90 -12.40 1.05
CA THR A 448 -34.47 -11.17 1.63
C THR A 448 -33.45 -10.03 1.54
N GLY A 449 -33.87 -8.80 1.85
CA GLY A 449 -32.95 -7.65 1.85
C GLY A 449 -31.80 -7.85 2.84
N TYR A 450 -32.10 -8.50 3.98
CA TYR A 450 -31.10 -8.92 4.96
C TYR A 450 -30.13 -9.95 4.39
N GLY A 451 -30.63 -10.97 3.69
CA GLY A 451 -29.81 -11.99 3.05
C GLY A 451 -28.88 -11.40 1.99
N LEU A 452 -29.37 -10.45 1.18
CA LEU A 452 -28.55 -9.73 0.20
C LEU A 452 -27.42 -8.93 0.89
N ALA A 453 -27.73 -8.27 2.02
CA ALA A 453 -26.76 -7.48 2.77
C ALA A 453 -25.67 -8.33 3.44
N VAL A 454 -26.02 -9.48 4.02
CA VAL A 454 -25.02 -10.43 4.55
C VAL A 454 -24.22 -11.06 3.41
N GLY A 455 -24.89 -11.43 2.32
CA GLY A 455 -24.23 -12.04 1.17
C GLY A 455 -23.26 -11.08 0.46
N SER A 456 -23.51 -9.77 0.44
CA SER A 456 -22.58 -8.80 -0.16
C SER A 456 -21.26 -8.72 0.62
N ILE A 457 -21.32 -8.84 1.95
CA ILE A 457 -20.16 -8.90 2.85
C ILE A 457 -19.39 -10.21 2.60
N ALA A 458 -20.09 -11.35 2.58
CA ALA A 458 -19.48 -12.64 2.28
C ALA A 458 -18.85 -12.68 0.87
N GLY A 459 -19.53 -12.11 -0.12
CA GLY A 459 -19.03 -11.98 -1.49
C GLY A 459 -17.73 -11.19 -1.56
N PHE A 460 -17.56 -10.15 -0.73
CA PHE A 460 -16.33 -9.35 -0.73
C PHE A 460 -15.10 -10.15 -0.26
N LEU A 461 -15.28 -11.17 0.58
CA LEU A 461 -14.19 -12.09 0.94
C LEU A 461 -13.65 -12.88 -0.27
N THR A 462 -14.50 -13.16 -1.27
CA THR A 462 -14.06 -13.82 -2.51
C THR A 462 -13.17 -12.87 -3.35
N ILE A 463 -13.48 -11.57 -3.37
CA ILE A 463 -12.64 -10.54 -4.00
C ILE A 463 -11.30 -10.42 -3.28
N LEU A 464 -11.33 -10.40 -1.94
CA LEU A 464 -10.11 -10.35 -1.13
C LEU A 464 -9.20 -11.56 -1.38
N MET A 465 -9.78 -12.75 -1.54
CA MET A 465 -9.03 -13.95 -1.88
C MET A 465 -8.46 -13.87 -3.31
N ALA A 466 -9.24 -13.46 -4.31
CA ALA A 466 -8.78 -13.32 -5.69
C ALA A 466 -7.65 -12.27 -5.84
N TRP A 467 -7.74 -11.17 -5.09
CA TRP A 467 -6.78 -10.06 -5.18
C TRP A 467 -5.57 -10.22 -4.24
N TYR A 468 -5.78 -10.42 -2.95
CA TYR A 468 -4.69 -10.55 -1.96
C TYR A 468 -4.31 -12.01 -1.73
N GLY A 469 -5.30 -12.88 -1.52
CA GLY A 469 -5.08 -14.28 -1.15
C GLY A 469 -4.21 -15.04 -2.15
N VAL A 470 -4.47 -14.94 -3.45
CA VAL A 470 -3.66 -15.64 -4.46
C VAL A 470 -2.20 -15.18 -4.45
N ASN A 471 -1.96 -13.87 -4.34
CA ASN A 471 -0.62 -13.29 -4.39
C ASN A 471 0.21 -13.61 -3.12
N PHE A 472 -0.40 -13.60 -1.93
CA PHE A 472 0.34 -13.65 -0.67
C PHE A 472 0.08 -14.90 0.17
N VAL A 473 -1.06 -15.57 0.04
CA VAL A 473 -1.39 -16.79 0.79
C VAL A 473 -1.01 -18.03 -0.01
N LEU A 474 -1.36 -18.07 -1.29
CA LEU A 474 -1.05 -19.21 -2.15
C LEU A 474 0.37 -19.13 -2.71
N GLY A 475 0.88 -17.92 -2.99
CA GLY A 475 2.26 -17.66 -3.42
C GLY A 475 2.69 -18.41 -4.68
N LYS A 476 1.73 -18.88 -5.48
CA LYS A 476 1.90 -19.75 -6.65
C LYS A 476 1.09 -19.21 -7.83
N GLY A 477 1.65 -19.32 -9.03
CA GLY A 477 0.98 -18.96 -10.29
C GLY A 477 1.77 -17.94 -11.10
N LEU A 478 1.62 -18.01 -12.43
CA LEU A 478 2.30 -17.13 -13.40
C LEU A 478 2.01 -15.65 -13.18
N HIS A 479 0.95 -15.34 -12.43
CA HIS A 479 0.46 -13.99 -12.16
C HIS A 479 0.92 -13.39 -10.83
N SER A 480 1.72 -14.10 -10.01
CA SER A 480 2.15 -13.60 -8.70
C SER A 480 3.28 -12.57 -8.85
N TYR A 481 2.93 -11.32 -9.18
CA TYR A 481 3.91 -10.23 -9.36
C TYR A 481 4.07 -9.33 -8.12
N GLY A 482 3.17 -9.47 -7.14
CA GLY A 482 3.16 -8.69 -5.92
C GLY A 482 4.09 -9.29 -4.86
N PHE A 483 5.40 -9.21 -5.05
CA PHE A 483 6.34 -9.60 -3.99
C PHE A 483 6.46 -8.49 -2.95
N GLY A 484 5.51 -8.45 -2.02
CA GLY A 484 5.59 -7.70 -0.76
C GLY A 484 5.74 -8.66 0.41
N ALA A 485 6.81 -8.55 1.18
CA ALA A 485 6.92 -9.27 2.45
C ALA A 485 6.10 -8.50 3.51
N GLY A 486 4.84 -8.86 3.73
CA GLY A 486 4.06 -8.34 4.86
C GLY A 486 2.56 -8.15 4.61
N GLY A 487 1.82 -7.96 5.70
CA GLY A 487 0.36 -7.70 5.69
C GLY A 487 -0.54 -8.93 5.80
N GLN A 488 0.00 -10.15 5.69
CA GLN A 488 -0.80 -11.39 5.74
C GLN A 488 -1.59 -11.51 7.04
N SER A 489 -0.97 -11.15 8.16
CA SER A 489 -1.63 -11.12 9.48
C SER A 489 -2.77 -10.11 9.53
N LEU A 490 -2.60 -8.92 8.96
CA LEU A 490 -3.63 -7.88 8.93
C LEU A 490 -4.82 -8.33 8.07
N VAL A 491 -4.56 -8.81 6.85
CA VAL A 491 -5.62 -9.26 5.94
C VAL A 491 -6.31 -10.51 6.47
N GLY A 492 -5.55 -11.45 7.04
CA GLY A 492 -6.11 -12.64 7.69
C GLY A 492 -6.97 -12.30 8.90
N THR A 493 -6.52 -11.37 9.75
CA THR A 493 -7.31 -10.88 10.90
C THR A 493 -8.58 -10.19 10.43
N PHE A 494 -8.50 -9.34 9.40
CA PHE A 494 -9.66 -8.71 8.79
C PHE A 494 -10.66 -9.76 8.28
N ALA A 495 -10.22 -10.75 7.51
CA ALA A 495 -11.07 -11.82 7.01
C ALA A 495 -11.74 -12.62 8.14
N LEU A 496 -11.02 -12.92 9.23
CA LEU A 496 -11.59 -13.60 10.40
C LEU A 496 -12.63 -12.75 11.13
N ILE A 497 -12.40 -11.44 11.25
CA ILE A 497 -13.38 -10.50 11.83
C ILE A 497 -14.65 -10.47 10.98
N GLU A 498 -14.52 -10.39 9.65
CA GLU A 498 -15.64 -10.40 8.71
C GLU A 498 -16.43 -11.72 8.78
N ILE A 499 -15.75 -12.87 8.82
CA ILE A 499 -16.38 -14.17 9.01
C ILE A 499 -17.14 -14.21 10.34
N GLY A 500 -16.50 -13.77 11.44
CA GLY A 500 -17.14 -13.67 12.75
C GLY A 500 -18.37 -12.76 12.74
N PHE A 501 -18.29 -11.63 12.05
CA PHE A 501 -19.43 -10.71 11.86
C PHE A 501 -20.57 -11.36 11.08
N ILE A 502 -20.28 -12.09 10.01
CA ILE A 502 -21.29 -12.83 9.23
C ILE A 502 -22.01 -13.86 10.10
N PHE A 503 -21.27 -14.66 10.87
CA PHE A 503 -21.86 -15.63 11.81
C PHE A 503 -22.74 -14.92 12.85
N PHE A 504 -22.25 -13.84 13.44
CA PHE A 504 -23.01 -13.02 14.38
C PHE A 504 -24.30 -12.47 13.76
N ALA A 505 -24.23 -11.95 12.53
CA ALA A 505 -25.38 -11.43 11.80
C ALA A 505 -26.43 -12.53 11.55
N LEU A 506 -26.01 -13.69 11.07
CA LEU A 506 -26.92 -14.82 10.84
C LEU A 506 -27.63 -15.27 12.12
N LEU A 507 -26.92 -15.30 13.26
CA LEU A 507 -27.51 -15.65 14.56
C LEU A 507 -28.48 -14.59 15.09
N ARG A 508 -28.24 -13.31 14.80
CA ARG A 508 -29.04 -12.16 15.26
C ARG A 508 -30.06 -11.68 14.23
N ARG A 509 -30.37 -12.49 13.22
CA ARG A 509 -31.33 -12.15 12.18
C ARG A 509 -32.69 -11.78 12.83
N PRO A 510 -33.23 -10.58 12.56
CA PRO A 510 -34.57 -10.20 12.99
C PRO A 510 -35.60 -11.20 12.45
N ARG A 511 -36.51 -11.65 13.31
CA ARG A 511 -37.56 -12.62 12.96
C ARG A 511 -38.84 -11.93 12.55
#